data_AF-A0A5J4P8F7-F1
#
_entry.id   AF-A0A5J4P8F7-F1
#
_cell.length_a   1.000
_cell.length_b   1.000
_cell.length_c   1.000
_cell.angle_alpha   90.00
_cell.angle_beta   90.00
_cell.angle_gamma   90.00
#
_symmetry.space_group_name_H-M   'P 1'
#
loop_
_entity.id
_entity.type
_entity.pdbx_description
1 polymer ?
#
loop_
_entity_poly.entity_id
_entity_poly.type
_entity_poly.pdbx_seq_one_letter_code
_entity_poly.pdbx_strand_id
1 'polypeptide(L)' 'PKDFIKSHRILYASKLLLTTDLTIKEIMFNTGFTNRTHFYKEFAKQFNQTPKEYREANKLKDNSLFSFNP' A
#
# COMPACT_ATOMS: atom_id res chain seq x y z
N PRO A 1 4.28 -19.82 -10.39
CA PRO A 1 3.48 -18.92 -11.26
C PRO A 1 2.43 -18.06 -10.52
N LYS A 2 1.76 -18.58 -9.48
CA LYS A 2 0.72 -17.84 -8.74
C LYS A 2 1.27 -16.71 -7.85
N ASP A 3 2.47 -16.86 -7.29
CA ASP A 3 3.05 -15.85 -6.39
C ASP A 3 3.48 -14.57 -7.09
N PHE A 4 3.90 -14.66 -8.36
CA PHE A 4 4.26 -13.48 -9.15
C PHE A 4 3.07 -12.53 -9.35
N ILE A 5 1.89 -13.09 -9.61
CA ILE A 5 0.65 -12.31 -9.75
C ILE A 5 0.28 -11.63 -8.43
N LYS A 6 0.47 -12.32 -7.30
CA LYS A 6 0.19 -11.74 -5.97
C LYS A 6 1.13 -10.56 -5.67
N SER A 7 2.44 -10.73 -5.88
CA SER A 7 3.41 -9.64 -5.66
C SER A 7 3.12 -8.44 -6.54
N HIS A 8 2.73 -8.65 -7.80
CA HIS A 8 2.35 -7.54 -8.68
C HIS A 8 1.11 -6.79 -8.17
N ARG A 9 0.09 -7.50 -7.68
CA ARG A 9 -1.10 -6.88 -7.07
C ARG A 9 -0.78 -6.13 -5.78
N ILE A 10 0.11 -6.66 -4.94
CA ILE A 10 0.57 -5.99 -3.71
C ILE A 10 1.38 -4.73 -4.03
N LEU A 11 2.21 -4.75 -5.06
CA LEU A 11 2.93 -3.57 -5.53
C LEU A 11 1.98 -2.50 -6.09
N TYR A 12 0.94 -2.91 -6.81
CA TYR A 12 -0.10 -1.99 -7.25
C TYR A 12 -0.87 -1.40 -6.06
N ALA A 13 -1.19 -2.22 -5.05
CA ALA A 13 -1.82 -1.75 -3.82
C ALA A 13 -0.96 -0.72 -3.07
N SER A 14 0.36 -0.93 -2.99
CA SER A 14 1.27 0.04 -2.36
C SER A 14 1.27 1.37 -3.10
N LYS A 15 1.27 1.36 -4.44
CA LYS A 15 1.15 2.58 -5.23
C LYS A 15 -0.15 3.33 -4.93
N LEU A 16 -1.29 2.63 -4.88
CA LEU A 16 -2.59 3.23 -4.54
C LEU A 16 -2.60 3.80 -3.12
N LEU A 17 -1.95 3.15 -2.15
CA LEU A 17 -1.87 3.63 -0.77
C LEU A 17 -1.18 5.00 -0.66
N LEU A 18 -0.23 5.28 -1.55
CA LEU A 18 0.58 6.50 -1.55
C LEU A 18 0.01 7.60 -2.45
N THR A 19 -0.62 7.22 -3.56
CA THR A 19 -1.06 8.17 -4.60
C THR A 19 -2.54 8.52 -4.52
N THR A 20 -3.30 7.87 -3.62
CA THR A 20 -4.74 8.08 -3.49
C THR A 20 -5.17 8.08 -2.02
N ASP A 21 -6.32 8.70 -1.76
CA ASP A 21 -6.98 8.66 -0.44
C ASP A 21 -8.01 7.53 -0.30
N LEU A 22 -8.01 6.56 -1.22
CA LEU A 22 -8.87 5.39 -1.15
C LEU A 22 -8.70 4.67 0.19
N THR A 23 -9.78 4.14 0.74
CA THR A 23 -9.72 3.31 1.94
C THR A 23 -8.98 2.00 1.64
N ILE A 24 -8.43 1.36 2.68
CA ILE A 24 -7.79 0.04 2.53
C ILE A 24 -8.73 -0.98 1.90
N LYS A 25 -10.05 -0.88 2.18
CA LYS A 25 -11.08 -1.75 1.62
C LYS A 25 -11.23 -1.57 0.10
N GLU A 26 -11.26 -0.33 -0.37
CA GLU A 26 -11.33 -0.02 -1.81
C GLU A 26 -10.06 -0.45 -2.53
N ILE A 27 -8.89 -0.22 -1.95
CA ILE A 27 -7.60 -0.64 -2.52
C ILE A 27 -7.54 -2.17 -2.65
N MET A 28 -7.96 -2.91 -1.63
CA MET A 28 -8.06 -4.36 -1.70
C MET A 28 -8.94 -4.82 -2.86
N PHE A 29 -10.13 -4.21 -2.99
CA PHE A 29 -11.07 -4.56 -4.04
C PHE A 29 -10.48 -4.27 -5.43
N ASN A 30 -9.87 -3.09 -5.62
CA ASN A 30 -9.23 -2.67 -6.87
C ASN A 30 -8.01 -3.53 -7.25
N THR A 31 -7.36 -4.16 -6.27
CA THR A 31 -6.19 -5.03 -6.48
C THR A 31 -6.57 -6.52 -6.59
N GLY A 32 -7.87 -6.83 -6.60
CA GLY A 32 -8.39 -8.18 -6.79
C GLY A 32 -8.24 -9.08 -5.57
N PHE A 33 -8.16 -8.51 -4.37
CA PHE A 33 -8.20 -9.24 -3.10
C PHE A 33 -9.59 -9.19 -2.48
N THR A 34 -10.22 -10.35 -2.33
CA THR A 34 -11.52 -10.50 -1.65
C THR A 34 -11.38 -10.80 -0.16
N ASN A 35 -10.23 -11.35 0.26
CA ASN A 35 -9.96 -11.73 1.65
C ASN A 35 -8.96 -10.76 2.31
N ARG A 36 -9.41 -10.12 3.39
CA ARG A 36 -8.61 -9.18 4.19
C ARG A 36 -7.38 -9.83 4.80
N THR A 37 -7.53 -10.95 5.48
CA THR A 37 -6.41 -11.65 6.13
C THR A 37 -5.33 -12.03 5.11
N HIS A 38 -5.73 -12.47 3.92
CA HIS A 38 -4.78 -12.80 2.86
C HIS A 38 -4.07 -11.56 2.32
N PHE A 39 -4.79 -10.47 2.06
CA PHE A 39 -4.17 -9.20 1.64
C PHE A 39 -3.15 -8.69 2.65
N TYR A 40 -3.51 -8.63 3.94
CA TYR A 40 -2.61 -8.15 4.98
C TYR A 40 -1.38 -9.05 5.13
N LYS A 41 -1.54 -10.38 5.05
CA LYS A 41 -0.40 -11.30 5.09
C LYS A 41 0.55 -11.10 3.91
N GLU A 42 0.03 -11.03 2.69
CA GLU A 42 0.88 -10.84 1.49
C GLU A 42 1.52 -9.44 1.48
N PHE A 43 0.81 -8.41 1.95
CA PHE A 43 1.36 -7.07 2.08
C PHE A 43 2.48 -7.01 3.12
N ALA A 44 2.24 -7.57 4.32
CA ALA A 44 3.25 -7.65 5.37
C ALA A 44 4.45 -8.51 4.98
N LYS A 45 4.24 -9.57 4.18
CA LYS A 45 5.34 -10.38 3.63
C LYS A 45 6.24 -9.58 2.67
N GLN A 46 5.68 -8.61 1.96
CA GLN A 46 6.40 -7.80 0.96
C GLN A 46 7.08 -6.56 1.59
N PHE A 47 6.42 -5.91 2.55
CA PHE A 47 6.84 -4.61 3.10
C PHE A 47 7.13 -4.61 4.60
N ASN A 48 6.96 -5.75 5.28
CA ASN A 48 7.12 -5.90 6.74
C ASN A 48 6.28 -4.92 7.57
N GLN A 49 5.19 -4.40 6.99
CA GLN A 49 4.31 -3.40 7.58
C GLN A 49 2.87 -3.67 7.16
N THR A 50 1.91 -3.15 7.91
CA THR A 50 0.51 -3.13 7.47
C THR A 50 0.30 -2.06 6.39
N PRO A 51 -0.73 -2.21 5.53
CA PRO A 51 -1.13 -1.19 4.56
C PRO A 51 -1.33 0.21 5.16
N LYS A 52 -1.85 0.28 6.40
CA LYS A 52 -2.09 1.52 7.11
C LYS A 52 -0.77 2.17 7.55
N GLU A 53 0.09 1.40 8.22
CA GLU A 53 1.42 1.87 8.65
C GLU A 53 2.25 2.32 7.45
N TYR A 54 2.19 1.57 6.34
CA TYR A 54 2.89 1.92 5.11
C TYR A 54 2.42 3.26 4.54
N ARG A 55 1.10 3.51 4.52
CA ARG A 55 0.54 4.81 4.13
C ARG A 55 1.01 5.92 5.05
N GLU A 56 0.90 5.74 6.37
CA GLU A 56 1.27 6.77 7.36
C GLU A 56 2.76 7.08 7.32
N ALA A 57 3.62 6.07 7.26
CA ALA A 57 5.07 6.21 7.20
C ALA A 57 5.56 6.96 5.95
N ASN A 58 4.83 6.85 4.83
CA ASN A 58 5.21 7.51 3.57
C ASN A 58 4.47 8.84 3.36
N LYS A 59 3.27 9.06 3.92
CA LYS A 59 2.63 10.38 3.93
C LYS A 59 3.46 11.41 4.71
N LEU A 60 4.13 10.99 5.79
CA LEU A 60 5.02 11.85 6.57
C LEU A 60 6.29 12.29 5.83
N LYS A 61 6.68 11.60 4.73
CA LYS A 61 7.85 11.99 3.93
C LYS A 61 7.56 13.14 2.95
N ASP A 62 6.31 13.46 2.71
CA ASP A 62 5.92 14.57 1.81
C ASP A 62 5.99 15.94 2.53
N ASN A 63 5.89 15.95 3.87
CA ASN A 63 5.92 17.19 4.64
C ASN A 63 7.33 17.80 4.81
N SER A 64 8.39 17.08 4.44
CA SER A 64 9.77 17.59 4.40
C SER A 64 10.24 18.02 3.00
N LEU A 65 9.39 17.89 1.97
CA LEU A 65 9.67 18.42 0.63
C LEU A 65 9.09 19.82 0.42
N PHE A 66 8.14 20.25 1.26
CA PHE A 66 7.59 21.61 1.26
C PHE A 66 8.31 22.60 2.20
N SER A 67 9.40 22.19 2.87
CA SER A 67 10.23 23.06 3.72
C SER A 67 11.51 23.57 3.04
N PHE A 68 11.51 23.69 1.71
CA PHE A 68 12.45 24.59 1.02
C PHE A 68 11.73 25.91 0.74
N ASN A 69 11.88 26.84 1.68
CA ASN A 69 11.51 28.24 1.55
C ASN A 69 12.79 29.05 1.34
N PRO A 70 13.13 29.47 0.11
CA PRO A 70 13.92 30.69 -0.12
C PRO A 70 13.05 31.94 -0.01
#